data_AF-A0ABD3BNR9-F1
#
_entry.id   AF-A0ABD3BNR9-F1
#
_cell.length_a   1.000
_cell.length_b   1.000
_cell.length_c   1.000
_cell.angle_alpha   90.00
_cell.angle_beta   90.00
_cell.angle_gamma   90.00
#
_symmetry.space_group_name_H-M   'P 1'
#
loop_
_entity.id
_entity.type
_entity.pdbx_description
1 polymer ?
#
loop_
_entity_poly.entity_id
_entity_poly.type
_entity_poly.pdbx_seq_one_letter_code
_entity_poly.pdbx_strand_id
1 'polypeptide(L)'
;MSSSAAEEHHVDAGAPSDDKPSSTAVSDDLMIQEISNETVTETEEGQNEAGTKTGEGWTGTETEESGAETDEVQNVTEEGGTGMGEIFSNQIIWFVDDTNVYREENLNGAILIFNPRTGQLFLKVIHTSVWAGQRRPGQLAKWKTAEEVAALVRSLPVEEQPKQIIVTRNGMLDPLEVHLLEFPNIDIKGSELQLPFQACLKIEKLGDLILEATESQMVLFNMYDDWLKSISSNTAFSRLILILRALHVDNEKAKMLLEPDETSVTEPHHIWPSLSDDQWTQVEVALRHISVDPI
;
A
#
# COMPACT_ATOMS: atom_id res chain seq x y z
N MET A 1 -41.56 -45.55 44.99
CA MET A 1 -42.02 -44.20 44.58
C MET A 1 -41.41 -43.23 45.58
N SER A 2 -40.18 -42.75 45.30
CA SER A 2 -39.86 -41.44 44.68
C SER A 2 -40.10 -40.29 45.68
N SER A 3 -39.23 -39.31 45.93
CA SER A 3 -37.81 -39.02 45.66
C SER A 3 -37.42 -37.87 46.62
N SER A 4 -36.13 -37.71 46.85
CA SER A 4 -35.46 -36.76 47.76
C SER A 4 -35.46 -35.31 47.28
N ALA A 5 -35.35 -34.40 48.26
CA ALA A 5 -35.20 -32.95 48.17
C ALA A 5 -33.80 -32.47 47.75
N ALA A 6 -33.73 -31.21 47.27
CA ALA A 6 -32.67 -30.19 47.47
C ALA A 6 -33.13 -28.90 46.72
N GLU A 7 -33.44 -27.77 47.35
CA GLU A 7 -32.62 -26.77 48.08
C GLU A 7 -32.13 -25.62 47.16
N GLU A 8 -32.46 -24.39 47.58
CA GLU A 8 -32.33 -23.10 46.88
C GLU A 8 -30.88 -22.61 46.79
N HIS A 9 -30.55 -21.75 45.81
CA HIS A 9 -29.52 -20.72 46.00
C HIS A 9 -29.72 -19.46 45.13
N HIS A 10 -29.50 -18.33 45.82
CA HIS A 10 -29.41 -16.92 45.44
C HIS A 10 -28.91 -16.57 44.02
N VAL A 11 -29.50 -15.48 43.48
CA VAL A 11 -28.93 -14.64 42.42
C VAL A 11 -28.69 -13.25 43.03
N ASP A 12 -27.43 -12.80 43.05
CA ASP A 12 -27.04 -11.41 43.32
C ASP A 12 -26.15 -10.89 42.18
N ALA A 13 -26.20 -9.58 42.00
CA ALA A 13 -25.83 -8.77 40.85
C ALA A 13 -24.32 -8.59 40.62
N GLY A 14 -23.96 -8.27 39.36
CA GLY A 14 -22.64 -7.79 38.97
C GLY A 14 -22.72 -6.92 37.70
N ALA A 15 -22.15 -5.71 37.78
CA ALA A 15 -22.20 -4.57 36.87
C ALA A 15 -21.46 -4.76 35.52
N PRO A 16 -21.60 -3.85 34.53
CA PRO A 16 -20.93 -3.98 33.22
C PRO A 16 -19.44 -3.63 33.32
N SER A 17 -18.61 -4.42 32.65
CA SER A 17 -17.16 -4.23 32.54
C SER A 17 -16.82 -3.11 31.56
N ASP A 18 -15.98 -2.18 32.01
CA ASP A 18 -15.31 -1.18 31.19
C ASP A 18 -14.45 -1.84 30.09
N ASP A 19 -14.74 -1.53 28.83
CA ASP A 19 -13.89 -1.87 27.69
C ASP A 19 -12.56 -1.09 27.78
N LYS A 20 -11.47 -1.81 28.04
CA LYS A 20 -10.12 -1.33 27.71
C LYS A 20 -9.87 -1.54 26.22
N PRO A 21 -9.30 -0.56 25.49
CA PRO A 21 -8.87 -0.79 24.11
C PRO A 21 -7.81 -1.89 24.07
N SER A 22 -7.95 -2.85 23.15
CA SER A 22 -7.00 -3.96 23.01
C SER A 22 -5.63 -3.45 22.60
N SER A 23 -4.57 -3.96 23.23
CA SER A 23 -3.17 -3.54 23.02
C SER A 23 -2.67 -3.66 21.57
N THR A 24 -3.36 -4.43 20.72
CA THR A 24 -3.09 -4.57 19.29
C THR A 24 -3.38 -3.30 18.48
N ALA A 25 -4.44 -2.55 18.83
CA ALA A 25 -4.83 -1.35 18.09
C ALA A 25 -3.79 -0.22 18.22
N VAL A 26 -3.13 -0.13 19.37
CA VAL A 26 -2.09 0.88 19.64
C VAL A 26 -0.80 0.57 18.85
N SER A 27 -0.47 -0.71 18.66
CA SER A 27 0.67 -1.13 17.84
C SER A 27 0.43 -0.93 16.34
N ASP A 28 -0.81 -1.11 15.88
CA ASP A 28 -1.19 -0.88 14.48
C ASP A 28 -1.11 0.62 14.12
N ASP A 29 -1.60 1.52 14.98
CA ASP A 29 -1.50 2.98 14.77
C ASP A 29 -0.04 3.49 14.79
N LEU A 30 0.82 2.92 15.63
CA LEU A 30 2.26 3.26 15.66
C LEU A 30 2.98 2.82 14.38
N MET A 31 2.67 1.62 13.87
CA MET A 31 3.22 1.12 12.61
C MET A 31 2.80 2.01 11.42
N ILE A 32 1.58 2.52 11.47
CA ILE A 32 1.00 3.44 10.48
C ILE A 32 1.64 4.83 10.54
N GLN A 33 1.93 5.34 11.74
CA GLN A 33 2.65 6.59 11.93
C GLN A 33 4.12 6.49 11.51
N GLU A 34 4.80 5.36 11.73
CA GLU A 34 6.18 5.14 11.26
C GLU A 34 6.25 5.08 9.72
N ILE A 35 5.29 4.42 9.06
CA ILE A 35 5.18 4.42 7.59
C ILE A 35 5.02 5.85 7.02
N SER A 36 4.41 6.75 7.79
CA SER A 36 4.07 8.12 7.37
C SER A 36 5.08 9.19 7.80
N ASN A 37 5.84 8.97 8.87
CA ASN A 37 6.76 9.96 9.46
C ASN A 37 8.19 9.90 8.91
N GLU A 38 8.63 8.77 8.35
CA GLU A 38 9.97 8.65 7.77
C GLU A 38 10.12 9.37 6.40
N THR A 39 9.02 9.88 5.83
CA THR A 39 9.00 10.49 4.48
C THR A 39 9.17 12.02 4.46
N VAL A 40 9.28 12.70 5.61
CA VAL A 40 9.40 14.17 5.65
C VAL A 40 10.86 14.66 5.49
N THR A 41 11.87 13.78 5.60
CA THR A 41 13.28 14.22 5.64
C THR A 41 14.00 14.31 4.29
N GLU A 42 13.38 13.93 3.16
CA GLU A 42 14.02 14.00 1.84
C GLU A 42 13.27 14.90 0.86
N THR A 43 13.22 16.21 1.11
CA THR A 43 13.10 17.20 0.03
C THR A 43 13.67 18.54 0.46
N GLU A 44 15.00 18.68 0.46
CA GLU A 44 15.63 19.99 0.24
C GLU A 44 17.12 19.79 -0.10
N GLU A 45 17.44 19.56 -1.38
CA GLU A 45 18.72 19.99 -1.95
C GLU A 45 18.59 20.16 -3.48
N GLY A 46 17.89 21.23 -3.84
CA GLY A 46 17.84 21.76 -5.21
C GLY A 46 19.03 22.68 -5.49
N GLN A 47 19.90 22.22 -6.39
CA GLN A 47 20.71 22.96 -7.37
C GLN A 47 20.84 24.49 -7.19
N ASN A 48 22.06 24.96 -6.88
CA ASN A 48 22.45 26.36 -7.09
C ASN A 48 23.35 26.50 -8.32
N GLU A 49 22.79 27.03 -9.40
CA GLU A 49 23.53 27.53 -10.56
C GLU A 49 24.23 28.87 -10.24
N ALA A 50 25.45 29.01 -10.76
CA ALA A 50 26.28 30.20 -10.62
C ALA A 50 25.77 31.35 -11.52
N GLY A 51 25.21 32.39 -10.89
CA GLY A 51 24.90 33.68 -11.51
C GLY A 51 25.77 34.80 -10.94
N THR A 52 26.60 35.38 -11.78
CA THR A 52 27.57 36.44 -11.48
C THR A 52 26.90 37.77 -11.08
N LYS A 53 27.39 38.40 -10.01
CA LYS A 53 26.94 39.71 -9.48
C LYS A 53 27.52 40.91 -10.25
N THR A 54 26.64 41.87 -10.53
CA THR A 54 26.86 43.34 -10.54
C THR A 54 25.49 43.92 -10.18
N GLY A 55 25.23 44.88 -9.29
CA GLY A 55 25.98 45.90 -8.57
C GLY A 55 24.94 47.00 -8.25
N GLU A 56 25.15 47.73 -7.14
CA GLU A 56 24.53 49.03 -6.78
C GLU A 56 23.17 49.06 -6.07
N GLY A 57 23.09 49.90 -5.01
CA GLY A 57 21.85 50.53 -4.54
C GLY A 57 21.57 50.44 -3.03
N TRP A 58 22.08 51.42 -2.26
CA TRP A 58 21.71 51.68 -0.85
C TRP A 58 20.59 52.75 -0.81
N THR A 59 19.65 52.65 0.13
CA THR A 59 19.13 53.71 1.06
C THR A 59 17.63 53.57 1.43
N GLY A 60 17.37 53.77 2.74
CA GLY A 60 16.10 54.24 3.34
C GLY A 60 15.06 53.16 3.66
N THR A 61 14.31 53.16 4.77
CA THR A 61 14.24 53.93 6.04
C THR A 61 13.17 53.20 6.88
N GLU A 62 13.31 53.22 8.20
CA GLU A 62 12.38 52.65 9.18
C GLU A 62 10.95 53.19 9.08
N THR A 63 9.96 52.38 9.45
CA THR A 63 8.77 52.82 10.21
C THR A 63 8.14 51.60 10.89
N GLU A 64 8.23 51.58 12.22
CA GLU A 64 7.42 50.74 13.10
C GLU A 64 5.99 51.28 13.14
N GLU A 65 4.99 50.41 13.01
CA GLU A 65 3.65 50.70 13.52
C GLU A 65 3.08 49.45 14.20
N SER A 66 2.81 49.61 15.49
CA SER A 66 2.18 48.66 16.39
C SER A 66 0.67 48.59 16.14
N GLY A 67 0.15 47.40 15.85
CA GLY A 67 -1.28 47.09 15.87
C GLY A 67 -1.51 45.83 16.68
N ALA A 68 -2.13 45.97 17.85
CA ALA A 68 -2.64 44.86 18.63
C ALA A 68 -3.93 44.34 17.97
N GLU A 69 -3.96 43.07 17.59
CA GLU A 69 -5.19 42.39 17.19
C GLU A 69 -5.25 41.02 17.86
N THR A 70 -6.46 40.67 18.24
CA THR A 70 -6.88 39.74 19.27
C THR A 70 -6.59 38.28 18.96
N ASP A 71 -6.20 37.51 19.99
CA ASP A 71 -6.12 36.05 19.97
C ASP A 71 -7.50 35.44 19.65
N GLU A 72 -7.79 35.25 18.35
CA GLU A 72 -8.75 34.25 17.93
C GLU A 72 -8.10 32.88 18.09
N VAL A 73 -8.52 32.15 19.11
CA VAL A 73 -8.29 30.71 19.22
C VAL A 73 -8.97 30.07 18.01
N GLN A 74 -8.23 29.92 16.92
CA GLN A 74 -8.60 29.00 15.86
C GLN A 74 -8.59 27.62 16.52
N ASN A 75 -9.78 27.08 16.72
CA ASN A 75 -9.98 25.64 16.77
C ASN A 75 -9.48 25.11 15.43
N VAL A 76 -8.18 24.85 15.34
CA VAL A 76 -7.62 23.93 14.37
C VAL A 76 -8.20 22.60 14.78
N THR A 77 -9.33 22.22 14.18
CA THR A 77 -9.63 20.82 13.98
C THR A 77 -8.41 20.23 13.31
N GLU A 78 -7.66 19.42 14.06
CA GLU A 78 -6.64 18.53 13.52
C GLU A 78 -7.33 17.62 12.48
N GLU A 79 -7.46 18.09 11.24
CA GLU A 79 -7.68 17.25 10.06
C GLU A 79 -6.33 16.68 9.59
N GLY A 80 -5.50 16.25 10.53
CA GLY A 80 -4.21 15.59 10.29
C GLY A 80 -4.25 14.08 10.55
N GLY A 81 -5.45 13.48 10.55
CA GLY A 81 -5.67 12.08 10.93
C GLY A 81 -6.07 11.17 9.76
N THR A 82 -5.07 10.52 9.18
CA THR A 82 -5.08 9.16 8.60
C THR A 82 -5.95 8.86 7.36
N GLY A 83 -5.48 9.28 6.17
CA GLY A 83 -5.97 8.77 4.87
C GLY A 83 -5.88 7.23 4.68
N MET A 84 -5.14 6.53 5.57
CA MET A 84 -5.04 5.06 5.58
C MET A 84 -6.28 4.35 6.18
N GLY A 85 -7.10 5.03 6.99
CA GLY A 85 -8.34 4.41 7.50
C GLY A 85 -9.38 4.18 6.39
N GLU A 86 -9.42 5.07 5.40
CA GLU A 86 -10.42 5.05 4.32
C GLU A 86 -10.24 3.86 3.36
N ILE A 87 -9.01 3.36 3.19
CA ILE A 87 -8.71 2.26 2.26
C ILE A 87 -9.29 0.91 2.71
N PHE A 88 -9.69 0.80 3.99
CA PHE A 88 -10.31 -0.38 4.57
C PHE A 88 -11.82 -0.25 4.76
N SER A 89 -12.44 0.76 4.13
CA SER A 89 -13.89 0.91 4.13
C SER A 89 -14.60 -0.27 3.44
N ASN A 90 -15.93 -0.31 3.55
CA ASN A 90 -16.74 -1.32 2.85
C ASN A 90 -16.76 -1.14 1.32
N GLN A 91 -16.15 -0.08 0.79
CA GLN A 91 -16.02 0.12 -0.65
C GLN A 91 -14.94 -0.79 -1.24
N ILE A 92 -15.09 -1.13 -2.53
CA ILE A 92 -14.04 -1.82 -3.27
C ILE A 92 -13.05 -0.75 -3.75
N ILE A 93 -11.83 -0.84 -3.25
CA ILE A 93 -10.75 0.09 -3.56
C ILE A 93 -9.64 -0.70 -4.24
N TRP A 94 -9.09 -0.17 -5.33
CA TRP A 94 -7.93 -0.75 -6.00
C TRP A 94 -6.75 0.19 -5.95
N PHE A 95 -5.58 -0.33 -5.59
CA PHE A 95 -4.31 0.28 -5.92
C PHE A 95 -3.88 -0.12 -7.32
N VAL A 96 -3.41 0.83 -8.11
CA VAL A 96 -2.82 0.58 -9.44
C VAL A 96 -1.39 1.07 -9.43
N ASP A 97 -0.45 0.15 -9.71
CA ASP A 97 0.97 0.46 -9.88
C ASP A 97 1.42 0.16 -11.31
N ASP A 98 2.00 1.17 -11.96
CA ASP A 98 2.53 1.11 -13.32
C ASP A 98 4.07 1.04 -13.37
N THR A 99 4.73 0.82 -12.22
CA THR A 99 6.19 0.96 -12.10
C THR A 99 6.94 -0.04 -12.96
N ASN A 100 6.45 -1.28 -13.05
CA ASN A 100 7.11 -2.37 -13.76
C ASN A 100 6.47 -2.71 -15.12
N VAL A 101 5.69 -1.80 -15.70
CA VAL A 101 4.96 -2.06 -16.95
C VAL A 101 5.87 -2.06 -18.16
N TYR A 102 6.73 -1.04 -18.28
CA TYR A 102 7.79 -1.01 -19.27
C TYR A 102 9.13 -1.12 -18.53
N ARG A 103 9.85 -2.19 -18.83
CA ARG A 103 11.17 -2.49 -18.25
C ARG A 103 12.22 -2.38 -19.33
N GLU A 104 13.42 -2.00 -18.92
CA GLU A 104 14.58 -1.96 -19.81
C GLU A 104 14.96 -3.38 -20.28
N GLU A 105 15.84 -3.47 -21.27
CA GLU A 105 16.43 -4.74 -21.73
C GLU A 105 15.46 -5.75 -22.39
N ASN A 106 14.32 -5.28 -22.93
CA ASN A 106 13.29 -6.16 -23.53
C ASN A 106 12.83 -7.28 -22.59
N LEU A 107 12.62 -6.94 -21.32
CA LEU A 107 12.00 -7.85 -20.36
C LEU A 107 10.47 -7.67 -20.38
N ASN A 108 9.75 -8.76 -20.08
CA ASN A 108 8.32 -8.69 -19.81
C ASN A 108 8.07 -7.80 -18.58
N GLY A 109 7.02 -6.99 -18.68
CA GLY A 109 6.56 -6.13 -17.59
C GLY A 109 5.27 -6.63 -16.96
N ALA A 110 4.78 -5.90 -15.96
CA ALA A 110 3.50 -6.18 -15.34
C ALA A 110 2.80 -4.91 -14.82
N ILE A 111 1.48 -4.91 -14.90
CA ILE A 111 0.61 -3.99 -14.18
C ILE A 111 0.13 -4.71 -12.92
N LEU A 112 0.16 -4.02 -11.79
CA LEU A 112 -0.38 -4.52 -10.52
C LEU A 112 -1.67 -3.77 -10.20
N ILE A 113 -2.76 -4.51 -10.02
CA ILE A 113 -4.05 -3.97 -9.56
C ILE A 113 -4.43 -4.73 -8.29
N PHE A 114 -4.37 -4.05 -7.14
CA PHE A 114 -4.41 -4.70 -5.84
C PHE A 114 -5.57 -4.19 -4.97
N ASN A 115 -6.34 -5.11 -4.40
CA ASN A 115 -7.39 -4.82 -3.43
C ASN A 115 -6.83 -4.97 -1.99
N PRO A 116 -6.63 -3.86 -1.25
CA PRO A 116 -6.01 -3.90 0.08
C PRO A 116 -6.92 -4.52 1.15
N ARG A 117 -8.22 -4.66 0.87
CA ARG A 117 -9.13 -5.29 1.83
C ARG A 117 -9.10 -6.81 1.74
N THR A 118 -9.07 -7.33 0.51
CA THR A 118 -9.19 -8.79 0.27
C THR A 118 -7.85 -9.46 0.02
N GLY A 119 -6.80 -8.71 -0.31
CA GLY A 119 -5.52 -9.26 -0.76
C GLY A 119 -5.52 -9.65 -2.24
N GLN A 120 -6.63 -9.48 -2.95
CA GLN A 120 -6.72 -9.86 -4.36
C GLN A 120 -5.79 -9.01 -5.22
N LEU A 121 -4.92 -9.66 -5.99
CA LEU A 121 -4.04 -9.04 -6.97
C LEU A 121 -4.41 -9.53 -8.37
N PHE A 122 -4.80 -8.60 -9.24
CA PHE A 122 -4.82 -8.82 -10.68
C PHE A 122 -3.45 -8.43 -11.24
N LEU A 123 -2.65 -9.44 -11.58
CA LEU A 123 -1.34 -9.27 -12.20
C LEU A 123 -1.51 -9.38 -13.72
N LYS A 124 -1.46 -8.25 -14.41
CA LYS A 124 -1.45 -8.25 -15.89
C LYS A 124 -0.02 -8.28 -16.38
N VAL A 125 0.41 -9.42 -16.92
CA VAL A 125 1.68 -9.53 -17.63
C VAL A 125 1.59 -8.79 -18.96
N ILE A 126 2.58 -7.94 -19.23
CA ILE A 126 2.75 -7.20 -20.47
C ILE A 126 3.97 -7.76 -21.19
N HIS A 127 3.71 -8.58 -22.20
CA HIS A 127 4.77 -9.18 -23.01
C HIS A 127 5.47 -8.12 -23.87
N THR A 128 6.76 -8.33 -24.11
CA THR A 128 7.64 -7.41 -24.86
C THR A 128 7.13 -7.05 -26.26
N SER A 129 6.35 -7.94 -26.89
CA SER A 129 5.75 -7.72 -28.20
C SER A 129 4.81 -6.51 -28.25
N VAL A 130 4.23 -6.09 -27.12
CA VAL A 130 3.40 -4.87 -27.02
C VAL A 130 4.18 -3.61 -27.41
N TRP A 131 5.49 -3.61 -27.17
CA TRP A 131 6.37 -2.47 -27.42
C TRP A 131 6.98 -2.49 -28.83
N ALA A 132 6.77 -3.54 -29.60
CA ALA A 132 7.34 -3.67 -30.94
C ALA A 132 6.87 -2.53 -31.86
N GLY A 133 7.83 -1.80 -32.44
CA GLY A 133 7.56 -0.68 -33.35
C GLY A 133 7.12 0.63 -32.66
N GLN A 134 7.09 0.68 -31.32
CA GLN A 134 6.69 1.88 -30.58
C GLN A 134 7.87 2.84 -30.39
N ARG A 135 7.63 4.15 -30.58
CA ARG A 135 8.69 5.18 -30.50
C ARG A 135 9.01 5.65 -29.08
N ARG A 136 8.04 5.64 -28.17
CA ARG A 136 8.17 6.14 -26.79
C ARG A 136 7.46 5.20 -25.80
N PRO A 137 7.97 3.96 -25.65
CA PRO A 137 7.29 2.92 -24.88
C PRO A 137 7.05 3.31 -23.42
N GLY A 138 7.96 4.06 -22.78
CA GLY A 138 7.74 4.54 -21.40
C GLY A 138 6.55 5.52 -21.26
N GLN A 139 6.28 6.36 -22.26
CA GLN A 139 5.06 7.19 -22.24
C GLN A 139 3.83 6.36 -22.55
N LEU A 140 3.94 5.42 -23.49
CA LEU A 140 2.85 4.53 -23.87
C LEU A 140 2.47 3.58 -22.74
N ALA A 141 3.39 3.22 -21.85
CA ALA A 141 3.16 2.33 -20.72
C ALA A 141 1.99 2.79 -19.86
N LYS A 142 1.92 4.08 -19.52
CA LYS A 142 0.83 4.67 -18.72
C LYS A 142 -0.54 4.53 -19.38
N TRP A 143 -0.60 4.82 -20.69
CA TRP A 143 -1.82 4.68 -21.48
C TRP A 143 -2.23 3.21 -21.62
N LYS A 144 -1.26 2.33 -21.82
CA LYS A 144 -1.50 0.90 -21.88
C LYS A 144 -2.01 0.35 -20.54
N THR A 145 -1.46 0.83 -19.43
CA THR A 145 -1.96 0.52 -18.10
C THR A 145 -3.41 0.92 -17.94
N ALA A 146 -3.75 2.17 -18.27
CA ALA A 146 -5.13 2.67 -18.17
C ALA A 146 -6.10 1.89 -19.06
N GLU A 147 -5.68 1.51 -20.28
CA GLU A 147 -6.46 0.67 -21.19
C GLU A 147 -6.78 -0.70 -20.56
N GLU A 148 -5.78 -1.38 -20.00
CA GLU A 148 -5.95 -2.71 -19.37
C GLU A 148 -6.77 -2.64 -18.08
N VAL A 149 -6.59 -1.58 -17.27
CA VAL A 149 -7.42 -1.34 -16.07
C VAL A 149 -8.88 -1.13 -16.47
N ALA A 150 -9.16 -0.28 -17.46
CA ALA A 150 -10.52 -0.06 -17.94
C ALA A 150 -11.13 -1.33 -18.56
N ALA A 151 -10.33 -2.14 -19.26
CA ALA A 151 -10.77 -3.44 -19.76
C ALA A 151 -11.13 -4.41 -18.64
N LEU A 152 -10.36 -4.43 -17.55
CA LEU A 152 -10.67 -5.22 -16.37
C LEU A 152 -11.97 -4.76 -15.72
N VAL A 153 -12.16 -3.45 -15.48
CA VAL A 153 -13.41 -2.91 -14.93
C VAL A 153 -14.62 -3.30 -15.79
N ARG A 154 -14.51 -3.18 -17.13
CA ARG A 154 -15.56 -3.61 -18.09
C ARG A 154 -15.89 -5.09 -18.00
N SER A 155 -14.92 -5.93 -17.63
CA SER A 155 -15.12 -7.38 -17.55
C SER A 155 -15.85 -7.85 -16.29
N LEU A 156 -15.90 -6.99 -15.26
CA LEU A 156 -16.51 -7.32 -13.97
C LEU A 156 -17.99 -6.94 -13.90
N PRO A 157 -18.81 -7.71 -13.17
CA PRO A 157 -20.15 -7.28 -12.76
C PRO A 157 -20.10 -5.95 -11.99
N VAL A 158 -21.17 -5.16 -12.08
CA VAL A 158 -21.21 -3.80 -11.47
C VAL A 158 -21.02 -3.81 -9.96
N GLU A 159 -21.36 -4.92 -9.31
CA GLU A 159 -21.20 -5.15 -7.87
C GLU A 159 -19.75 -5.38 -7.46
N GLU A 160 -18.91 -5.86 -8.39
CA GLU A 160 -17.49 -6.16 -8.17
C GLU A 160 -16.57 -5.03 -8.66
N GLN A 161 -17.11 -4.05 -9.38
CA GLN A 161 -16.35 -2.89 -9.85
C GLN A 161 -15.88 -2.02 -8.69
N PRO A 162 -14.65 -1.46 -8.76
CA PRO A 162 -14.14 -0.57 -7.74
C PRO A 162 -14.99 0.69 -7.66
N LYS A 163 -15.11 1.25 -6.45
CA LYS A 163 -15.64 2.61 -6.23
C LYS A 163 -14.53 3.65 -6.23
N GLN A 164 -13.31 3.22 -5.96
CA GLN A 164 -12.14 4.09 -5.96
C GLN A 164 -10.94 3.35 -6.52
N ILE A 165 -10.15 4.06 -7.33
CA ILE A 165 -8.85 3.63 -7.83
C ILE A 165 -7.81 4.63 -7.32
N ILE A 166 -6.84 4.12 -6.57
CA ILE A 166 -5.71 4.89 -6.04
C ILE A 166 -4.47 4.53 -6.87
N VAL A 167 -3.85 5.51 -7.50
CA VAL A 167 -2.60 5.30 -8.26
C VAL A 167 -1.38 5.57 -7.40
N THR A 168 -0.35 4.74 -7.51
CA THR A 168 0.93 4.98 -6.81
C THR A 168 1.74 6.12 -7.43
N ARG A 169 1.51 6.41 -8.71
CA ARG A 169 2.24 7.43 -9.46
C ARG A 169 1.28 8.39 -10.13
N ASN A 170 1.36 9.68 -9.79
CA ASN A 170 0.45 10.73 -10.28
C ASN A 170 0.37 10.84 -11.82
N GLY A 171 1.41 10.40 -12.54
CA GLY A 171 1.37 10.34 -14.00
C GLY A 171 0.32 9.38 -14.58
N MET A 172 -0.35 8.56 -13.75
CA MET A 172 -1.44 7.67 -14.13
C MET A 172 -2.84 8.31 -14.02
N LEU A 173 -2.96 9.49 -13.40
CA LEU A 173 -4.25 10.17 -13.21
C LEU A 173 -4.92 10.48 -14.55
N ASP A 174 -4.28 11.30 -15.40
CA ASP A 174 -4.88 11.70 -16.69
C ASP A 174 -5.23 10.49 -17.59
N PRO A 175 -4.35 9.48 -17.79
CA PRO A 175 -4.70 8.31 -18.59
C PRO A 175 -5.91 7.55 -18.05
N LEU A 176 -6.03 7.36 -16.73
CA LEU A 176 -7.17 6.66 -16.15
C LEU A 176 -8.45 7.49 -16.26
N GLU A 177 -8.40 8.80 -16.02
CA GLU A 177 -9.55 9.68 -16.18
C GLU A 177 -10.12 9.60 -17.61
N VAL A 178 -9.25 9.58 -18.62
CA VAL A 178 -9.65 9.44 -20.03
C VAL A 178 -10.23 8.06 -20.33
N HIS A 179 -9.61 6.98 -19.85
CA HIS A 179 -10.05 5.62 -20.15
C HIS A 179 -11.29 5.18 -19.36
N LEU A 180 -11.58 5.82 -18.23
CA LEU A 180 -12.70 5.50 -17.34
C LEU A 180 -13.87 6.49 -17.45
N LEU A 181 -13.94 7.32 -18.50
CA LEU A 181 -15.07 8.24 -18.74
C LEU A 181 -16.43 7.53 -18.79
N GLU A 182 -16.47 6.25 -19.18
CA GLU A 182 -17.69 5.44 -19.19
C GLU A 182 -18.13 4.95 -17.79
N PHE A 183 -17.29 5.17 -16.77
CA PHE A 183 -17.49 4.77 -15.38
C PHE A 183 -17.50 5.99 -14.42
N PRO A 184 -18.52 6.85 -14.48
CA PRO A 184 -18.55 8.11 -13.74
C PRO A 184 -18.64 7.96 -12.20
N ASN A 185 -18.83 6.74 -11.70
CA ASN A 185 -18.95 6.44 -10.27
C ASN A 185 -17.65 5.89 -9.66
N ILE A 186 -16.54 5.91 -10.41
CA ILE A 186 -15.23 5.47 -9.94
C ILE A 186 -14.39 6.72 -9.65
N ASP A 187 -14.08 6.94 -8.38
CA ASP A 187 -13.19 8.02 -7.97
C ASP A 187 -11.73 7.64 -8.25
N ILE A 188 -10.97 8.53 -8.89
CA ILE A 188 -9.54 8.33 -9.17
C ILE A 188 -8.74 9.27 -8.27
N LYS A 189 -7.83 8.73 -7.48
CA LYS A 189 -6.99 9.49 -6.53
C LYS A 189 -5.52 9.14 -6.67
N GLY A 190 -4.64 10.11 -6.40
CA GLY A 190 -3.21 9.86 -6.22
C GLY A 190 -2.93 9.38 -4.80
N SER A 191 -1.99 8.47 -4.64
CA SER A 191 -1.44 8.09 -3.34
C SER A 191 -0.34 9.07 -2.93
N GLU A 192 -0.42 9.59 -1.71
CA GLU A 192 0.73 10.25 -1.06
C GLU A 192 1.67 9.23 -0.41
N LEU A 193 1.19 7.99 -0.22
CA LEU A 193 1.98 6.89 0.33
C LEU A 193 2.90 6.34 -0.75
N GLN A 194 4.20 6.27 -0.45
CA GLN A 194 5.16 5.55 -1.26
C GLN A 194 5.07 4.05 -0.96
N LEU A 195 4.19 3.35 -1.68
CA LEU A 195 3.99 1.92 -1.53
C LEU A 195 5.05 1.13 -2.32
N PRO A 196 5.75 0.16 -1.71
CA PRO A 196 6.83 -0.60 -2.35
C PRO A 196 6.34 -1.70 -3.31
N PHE A 197 5.25 -1.50 -4.05
CA PHE A 197 4.70 -2.51 -4.98
C PHE A 197 5.68 -2.89 -6.10
N GLN A 198 6.66 -2.05 -6.38
CA GLN A 198 7.76 -2.41 -7.27
C GLN A 198 8.51 -3.67 -6.83
N ALA A 199 8.57 -3.95 -5.52
CA ALA A 199 9.20 -5.13 -4.96
C ALA A 199 8.41 -6.43 -5.19
N CYS A 200 7.16 -6.37 -5.69
CA CYS A 200 6.40 -7.57 -6.01
C CYS A 200 7.09 -8.46 -7.06
N LEU A 201 7.89 -7.89 -7.97
CA LEU A 201 8.66 -8.68 -8.94
C LEU A 201 9.85 -9.43 -8.32
N LYS A 202 10.24 -9.07 -7.09
CA LYS A 202 11.29 -9.78 -6.33
C LYS A 202 10.78 -11.06 -5.67
N ILE A 203 9.46 -11.26 -5.64
CA ILE A 203 8.80 -12.49 -5.19
C ILE A 203 8.92 -13.52 -6.32
N GLU A 204 9.58 -14.65 -6.05
CA GLU A 204 9.96 -15.64 -7.08
C GLU A 204 8.76 -16.11 -7.91
N LYS A 205 7.67 -16.51 -7.25
CA LYS A 205 6.45 -16.96 -7.93
C LYS A 205 5.85 -15.93 -8.91
N LEU A 206 5.94 -14.64 -8.59
CA LEU A 206 5.45 -13.58 -9.48
C LEU A 206 6.50 -13.24 -10.54
N GLY A 207 7.77 -13.13 -10.15
CA GLY A 207 8.89 -12.80 -11.01
C GLY A 207 9.09 -13.83 -12.13
N ASP A 208 9.08 -15.12 -11.79
CA ASP A 208 9.24 -16.23 -12.73
C ASP A 208 8.07 -16.29 -13.71
N LEU A 209 6.82 -16.15 -13.21
CA LEU A 209 5.63 -16.09 -14.05
C LEU A 209 5.72 -14.96 -15.10
N ILE A 210 6.17 -13.77 -14.69
CA ILE A 210 6.34 -12.63 -15.61
C ILE A 210 7.46 -12.91 -16.61
N LEU A 211 8.60 -13.43 -16.13
CA LEU A 211 9.78 -13.70 -16.96
C LEU A 211 9.51 -14.75 -18.04
N GLU A 212 8.82 -15.82 -17.68
CA GLU A 212 8.57 -16.98 -18.54
C GLU A 212 7.37 -16.81 -19.49
N ALA A 213 6.53 -15.79 -19.28
CA ALA A 213 5.35 -15.56 -20.10
C ALA A 213 5.69 -15.34 -21.59
N THR A 214 4.99 -16.07 -22.46
CA THR A 214 5.15 -15.97 -23.93
C THR A 214 4.14 -15.02 -24.57
N GLU A 215 3.15 -14.56 -23.81
CA GLU A 215 2.14 -13.59 -24.25
C GLU A 215 1.62 -12.76 -23.06
N SER A 216 0.94 -11.65 -23.37
CA SER A 216 0.30 -10.82 -22.35
C SER A 216 -0.94 -11.51 -21.79
N GLN A 217 -1.00 -11.71 -20.48
CA GLN A 217 -2.08 -12.44 -19.82
C GLN A 217 -2.42 -11.82 -18.46
N MET A 218 -3.66 -12.01 -18.01
CA MET A 218 -4.11 -11.61 -16.68
C MET A 218 -4.11 -12.83 -15.77
N VAL A 219 -3.42 -12.73 -14.63
CA VAL A 219 -3.33 -13.79 -13.63
C VAL A 219 -3.80 -13.27 -12.27
N LEU A 220 -4.60 -14.07 -11.57
CA LEU A 220 -5.16 -13.71 -10.28
C LEU A 220 -4.36 -14.35 -9.15
N PHE A 221 -4.01 -13.54 -8.15
CA PHE A 221 -3.36 -13.96 -6.92
C PHE A 221 -4.12 -13.46 -5.70
N ASN A 222 -3.88 -14.09 -4.55
CA ASN A 222 -4.21 -13.53 -3.25
C ASN A 222 -2.91 -13.28 -2.48
N MET A 223 -2.55 -12.01 -2.31
CA MET A 223 -1.33 -11.59 -1.62
C MET A 223 -1.37 -11.80 -0.11
N TYR A 224 -2.53 -12.13 0.45
CA TYR A 224 -2.67 -12.46 1.87
C TYR A 224 -2.73 -13.95 2.14
N ASP A 225 -2.69 -14.80 1.11
CA ASP A 225 -2.91 -16.23 1.23
C ASP A 225 -4.12 -16.55 2.11
N ASP A 226 -3.90 -16.95 3.36
CA ASP A 226 -4.95 -17.22 4.33
C ASP A 226 -4.89 -16.40 5.63
N TRP A 227 -4.08 -15.33 5.67
CA TRP A 227 -3.93 -14.46 6.84
C TRP A 227 -5.26 -13.90 7.35
N LEU A 228 -6.22 -13.62 6.46
CA LEU A 228 -7.54 -13.11 6.84
C LEU A 228 -8.38 -14.08 7.69
N LYS A 229 -7.91 -15.33 7.90
CA LYS A 229 -8.52 -16.26 8.87
C LYS A 229 -8.21 -15.88 10.32
N SER A 230 -7.04 -15.31 10.61
CA SER A 230 -6.58 -15.00 11.97
C SER A 230 -6.37 -13.51 12.23
N ILE A 231 -6.13 -12.70 11.20
CA ILE A 231 -5.88 -11.25 11.35
C ILE A 231 -6.80 -10.39 10.48
N SER A 232 -6.90 -9.11 10.83
CA SER A 232 -7.71 -8.13 10.09
C SER A 232 -7.06 -7.76 8.74
N SER A 233 -7.85 -7.22 7.81
CA SER A 233 -7.32 -6.70 6.53
C SER A 233 -6.28 -5.60 6.73
N ASN A 234 -6.42 -4.75 7.75
CA ASN A 234 -5.44 -3.71 8.05
C ASN A 234 -4.10 -4.33 8.49
N THR A 235 -4.14 -5.26 9.43
CA THR A 235 -2.95 -5.98 9.90
C THR A 235 -2.28 -6.76 8.75
N ALA A 236 -3.08 -7.41 7.89
CA ALA A 236 -2.59 -8.15 6.72
C ALA A 236 -1.94 -7.21 5.68
N PHE A 237 -2.54 -6.05 5.44
CA PHE A 237 -1.96 -5.02 4.57
C PHE A 237 -0.64 -4.51 5.14
N SER A 238 -0.60 -4.16 6.42
CA SER A 238 0.62 -3.67 7.09
C SER A 238 1.75 -4.71 7.07
N ARG A 239 1.44 -5.99 7.29
CA ARG A 239 2.37 -7.11 7.10
C ARG A 239 2.91 -7.17 5.68
N LEU A 240 2.03 -7.11 4.68
CA LEU A 240 2.43 -7.13 3.27
C LEU A 240 3.36 -5.95 2.93
N ILE A 241 3.01 -4.74 3.34
CA ILE A 241 3.83 -3.55 3.06
C ILE A 241 5.20 -3.67 3.73
N LEU A 242 5.27 -4.17 4.96
CA LEU A 242 6.53 -4.42 5.66
C LEU A 242 7.41 -5.43 4.90
N ILE A 243 6.83 -6.55 4.45
CA ILE A 243 7.55 -7.57 3.68
C ILE A 243 8.08 -6.97 2.36
N LEU A 244 7.22 -6.26 1.63
CA LEU A 244 7.61 -5.64 0.36
C LEU A 244 8.69 -4.57 0.55
N ARG A 245 8.64 -3.79 1.64
CA ARG A 245 9.67 -2.80 1.98
C ARG A 245 10.99 -3.50 2.30
N ALA A 246 10.98 -4.54 3.13
CA ALA A 246 12.16 -5.33 3.44
C ALA A 246 12.79 -5.94 2.17
N LEU A 247 11.98 -6.54 1.29
CA LEU A 247 12.43 -7.06 0.00
C LEU A 247 12.98 -5.95 -0.91
N HIS A 248 12.47 -4.74 -0.79
CA HIS A 248 12.98 -3.59 -1.53
C HIS A 248 14.40 -3.22 -1.06
N VAL A 249 14.60 -3.08 0.26
CA VAL A 249 15.85 -2.64 0.90
C VAL A 249 16.93 -3.73 0.85
N ASP A 250 16.64 -4.93 1.36
CA ASP A 250 17.59 -6.05 1.42
C ASP A 250 16.86 -7.36 1.08
N ASN A 251 16.87 -7.69 -0.21
CA ASN A 251 16.18 -8.86 -0.76
C ASN A 251 16.68 -10.16 -0.14
N GLU A 252 18.00 -10.34 -0.07
CA GLU A 252 18.60 -11.59 0.41
C GLU A 252 18.27 -11.80 1.89
N LYS A 253 18.43 -10.77 2.72
CA LYS A 253 18.13 -10.85 4.15
C LYS A 253 16.64 -10.99 4.42
N ALA A 254 15.78 -10.29 3.68
CA ALA A 254 14.34 -10.45 3.80
C ALA A 254 13.90 -11.88 3.47
N LYS A 255 14.42 -12.50 2.40
CA LYS A 255 14.15 -13.90 2.06
C LYS A 255 14.60 -14.86 3.16
N MET A 256 15.81 -14.68 3.70
CA MET A 256 16.28 -15.49 4.84
C MET A 256 15.39 -15.36 6.08
N LEU A 257 14.85 -14.16 6.35
CA LEU A 257 13.98 -13.93 7.49
C LEU A 257 12.57 -14.50 7.29
N LEU A 258 12.08 -14.56 6.06
CA LEU A 258 10.79 -15.18 5.74
C LEU A 258 10.83 -16.71 5.92
N GLU A 259 12.00 -17.32 5.81
CA GLU A 259 12.23 -18.77 6.00
C GLU A 259 13.02 -19.04 7.30
N PRO A 260 12.41 -18.87 8.49
CA PRO A 260 13.13 -18.92 9.77
C PRO A 260 13.68 -20.30 10.12
N ASP A 261 13.15 -21.38 9.53
CA ASP A 261 13.58 -22.74 9.79
C ASP A 261 13.56 -23.61 8.51
N GLU A 262 14.33 -24.71 8.51
CA GLU A 262 14.37 -25.67 7.40
C GLU A 262 13.02 -26.41 7.19
N THR A 263 12.09 -26.26 8.13
CA THR A 263 10.74 -26.83 8.07
C THR A 263 9.71 -25.88 7.47
N SER A 264 10.11 -24.67 7.09
CA SER A 264 9.23 -23.65 6.54
C SER A 264 8.79 -24.09 5.15
N VAL A 265 7.50 -24.40 5.01
CA VAL A 265 6.91 -24.84 3.74
C VAL A 265 5.93 -23.79 3.25
N THR A 266 6.08 -23.42 1.99
CA THR A 266 5.09 -22.65 1.24
C THR A 266 4.18 -23.61 0.51
N GLU A 267 2.87 -23.51 0.76
CA GLU A 267 1.88 -24.31 0.04
C GLU A 267 1.92 -23.97 -1.47
N PRO A 268 1.68 -24.94 -2.38
CA PRO A 268 1.83 -24.69 -3.82
C PRO A 268 0.98 -23.52 -4.36
N HIS A 269 -0.17 -23.26 -3.73
CA HIS A 269 -1.09 -22.19 -4.10
C HIS A 269 -0.84 -20.88 -3.34
N HIS A 270 -0.02 -20.90 -2.28
CA HIS A 270 0.35 -19.72 -1.50
C HIS A 270 1.56 -18.99 -2.10
N ILE A 271 1.77 -17.76 -1.66
CA ILE A 271 2.95 -16.94 -1.98
C ILE A 271 3.94 -16.97 -0.82
N TRP A 272 3.44 -16.94 0.41
CA TRP A 272 4.22 -16.81 1.63
C TRP A 272 4.34 -18.14 2.38
N PRO A 273 5.40 -18.32 3.18
CA PRO A 273 5.56 -19.51 4.00
C PRO A 273 4.44 -19.62 5.04
N SER A 274 4.07 -20.87 5.34
CA SER A 274 2.97 -21.18 6.26
C SER A 274 3.46 -21.08 7.72
N LEU A 275 3.45 -19.86 8.27
CA LEU A 275 3.88 -19.56 9.63
C LEU A 275 2.68 -19.40 10.57
N SER A 276 2.87 -19.77 11.85
CA SER A 276 1.93 -19.44 12.93
C SER A 276 1.95 -17.95 13.27
N ASP A 277 0.93 -17.45 13.97
CA ASP A 277 0.84 -16.03 14.36
C ASP A 277 2.04 -15.58 15.24
N ASP A 278 2.56 -16.46 16.11
CA ASP A 278 3.75 -16.21 16.94
C ASP A 278 5.04 -16.13 16.09
N GLN A 279 5.16 -16.99 15.08
CA GLN A 279 6.29 -16.93 14.13
C GLN A 279 6.21 -15.67 13.27
N TRP A 280 5.03 -15.32 12.75
CA TRP A 280 4.82 -14.07 12.02
C TRP A 280 5.21 -12.85 12.85
N THR A 281 4.84 -12.82 14.13
CA THR A 281 5.22 -11.72 15.03
C THR A 281 6.74 -11.56 15.12
N GLN A 282 7.49 -12.67 15.23
CA GLN A 282 8.96 -12.65 15.28
C GLN A 282 9.57 -12.21 13.95
N VAL A 283 9.04 -12.71 12.83
CA VAL A 283 9.47 -12.33 11.48
C VAL A 283 9.22 -10.85 11.23
N GLU A 284 8.03 -10.32 11.57
CA GLU A 284 7.72 -8.90 11.43
C GLU A 284 8.66 -8.03 12.25
N VAL A 285 8.98 -8.41 13.49
CA VAL A 285 9.98 -7.68 14.29
C VAL A 285 11.32 -7.68 13.56
N ALA A 286 11.79 -8.82 13.06
CA ALA A 286 13.07 -8.90 12.34
C ALA A 286 13.06 -8.10 11.02
N LEU A 287 11.96 -8.13 10.27
CA LEU A 287 11.79 -7.37 9.03
C LEU A 287 11.77 -5.86 9.29
N ARG A 288 11.17 -5.39 10.40
CA ARG A 288 11.23 -3.97 10.79
C ARG A 288 12.67 -3.51 10.98
N HIS A 289 13.51 -4.30 11.67
CA HIS A 289 14.90 -3.92 11.90
C HIS A 289 15.70 -3.69 10.61
N ILE A 290 15.38 -4.39 9.52
CA ILE A 290 16.08 -4.24 8.24
C ILE A 290 15.40 -3.26 7.28
N SER A 291 14.15 -2.90 7.57
CA SER A 291 13.38 -1.94 6.78
C SER A 291 13.59 -0.50 7.21
N VAL A 292 14.24 -0.28 8.38
CA VAL A 292 14.44 1.01 9.07
C VAL A 292 15.90 1.48 9.00
N ASP A 293 16.81 0.74 8.37
CA ASP A 293 18.20 1.20 8.27
C ASP A 293 18.29 2.42 7.32
N PRO A 294 18.80 3.58 7.79
CA PRO A 294 18.92 4.79 7.01
C PRO A 294 20.03 4.63 5.95
N ILE A 295 19.78 5.15 4.75
CA ILE A 295 20.81 5.40 3.73
C ILE A 295 21.79 6.46 4.26
#